data_AF-A0A9E0DF34-F1
#
_entry.id   AF-A0A9E0DF34-F1
#
_cell.length_a   1.000
_cell.length_b   1.000
_cell.length_c   1.000
_cell.angle_alpha   90.00
_cell.angle_beta   90.00
_cell.angle_gamma   90.00
#
_symmetry.space_group_name_H-M   'P 1'
#
loop_
_entity.id
_entity.type
_entity.pdbx_description
1 polymer ?
#
loop_
_entity_poly.entity_id
_entity_poly.type
_entity_poly.pdbx_seq_one_letter_code
_entity_poly.pdbx_strand_id
1 'polypeptide(L)'
;MQTERPYNLVQDPLFYVTLLFFALVTTVPPALIGQPTFLPVAQAISLTVFAAMAIRRGSPRQALVVVAIWLVAQFVLMMALTWLLPTRLDLVFANGFNLRTATLQWFYTGQDLPRTLPGNPGATLMEGAGVLLGSLATGGLIGAFFLVRAVNFAAFGMGGLLAEGASLLAALPIWTLIKLAGYAGLFTLLSRPLLIKDFSATTLFNQNRRLLLISAGLMIGGLLLELFLPGLWSAWFGQ
;
A
#
# COMPACT_ATOMS: atom_id res chain seq x y z
N MET A 1 -5.29 40.52 -23.91
CA MET A 1 -5.96 39.66 -22.89
C MET A 1 -5.05 38.48 -22.61
N GLN A 2 -4.35 38.48 -21.48
CA GLN A 2 -3.58 37.31 -21.05
C GLN A 2 -4.59 36.23 -20.66
N THR A 3 -4.58 35.12 -21.37
CA THR A 3 -5.35 33.93 -21.02
C THR A 3 -4.71 33.33 -19.77
N GLU A 4 -5.25 33.67 -18.60
CA GLU A 4 -4.90 33.00 -17.34
C GLU A 4 -5.12 31.49 -17.54
N ARG A 5 -4.05 30.71 -17.43
CA ARG A 5 -4.15 29.25 -17.50
C ARG A 5 -5.05 28.80 -16.34
N PRO A 6 -6.06 27.95 -16.59
CA PRO A 6 -6.92 27.46 -15.52
C PRO A 6 -6.05 26.75 -14.48
N TYR A 7 -6.15 27.21 -13.22
CA TYR A 7 -5.36 26.69 -12.11
C TYR A 7 -5.58 25.19 -11.94
N ASN A 8 -4.49 24.42 -11.91
CA ASN A 8 -4.51 22.97 -11.74
C ASN A 8 -3.93 22.57 -10.38
N LEU A 9 -4.82 22.25 -9.44
CA LEU A 9 -4.48 21.84 -8.07
C LEU A 9 -3.45 20.69 -8.01
N VAL A 10 -3.50 19.74 -8.93
CA VAL A 10 -2.62 18.54 -8.91
C VAL A 10 -1.20 18.87 -9.38
N GLN A 11 -0.99 20.06 -9.93
CA GLN A 11 0.33 20.58 -10.29
C GLN A 11 0.90 21.54 -9.23
N ASP A 12 0.11 21.91 -8.22
CA ASP A 12 0.56 22.78 -7.13
C ASP A 12 1.43 21.99 -6.12
N PRO A 13 2.67 22.40 -5.84
CA PRO A 13 3.49 21.82 -4.78
C PRO A 13 2.79 21.74 -3.41
N LEU A 14 1.94 22.72 -3.07
CA LEU A 14 1.20 22.75 -1.80
C LEU A 14 0.25 21.56 -1.67
N PHE A 15 -0.27 21.03 -2.78
CA PHE A 15 -1.08 19.81 -2.78
C PHE A 15 -0.29 18.62 -2.23
N TYR A 16 0.97 18.46 -2.64
CA TYR A 16 1.84 17.36 -2.19
C TYR A 16 2.33 17.56 -0.75
N VAL A 17 2.55 18.80 -0.31
CA VAL A 17 2.82 19.09 1.11
C VAL A 17 1.63 18.69 1.96
N THR A 18 0.42 19.06 1.53
CA THR A 18 -0.82 18.69 2.22
C THR A 18 -1.02 17.18 2.23
N LEU A 19 -0.76 16.50 1.11
CA LEU A 19 -0.80 15.04 1.01
C LEU A 19 0.10 14.38 2.06
N LEU A 20 1.35 14.80 2.17
CA LEU A 20 2.32 14.27 3.15
C LEU A 20 1.92 14.59 4.59
N PHE A 21 1.42 15.79 4.85
CA PHE A 21 0.88 16.17 6.16
C PHE A 21 -0.26 15.23 6.58
N PHE A 22 -1.21 14.95 5.68
CA PHE A 22 -2.29 14.02 5.97
C PHE A 22 -1.81 12.57 6.12
N ALA A 23 -0.81 12.13 5.35
CA ALA A 23 -0.20 10.82 5.54
C ALA A 23 0.42 10.69 6.95
N LEU A 24 1.06 11.76 7.45
CA LEU A 24 1.59 11.83 8.80
C LEU A 24 0.48 11.78 9.85
N VAL A 25 -0.52 12.66 9.76
CA VAL A 25 -1.60 12.79 10.76
C VAL A 25 -2.52 11.56 10.80
N THR A 26 -2.64 10.83 9.70
CA THR A 26 -3.43 9.58 9.67
C THR A 26 -2.63 8.34 10.05
N THR A 27 -1.30 8.45 10.17
CA THR A 27 -0.42 7.32 10.53
C THR A 27 0.08 7.44 11.96
N VAL A 28 0.71 8.57 12.32
CA VAL A 28 1.41 8.73 13.60
C VAL A 28 0.44 8.76 14.79
N PRO A 29 -0.56 9.67 14.87
CA PRO A 29 -1.47 9.70 16.01
C PRO A 29 -2.25 8.39 16.21
N PRO A 30 -2.87 7.78 15.18
CA PRO A 30 -3.55 6.49 15.37
C PRO A 30 -2.61 5.38 15.85
N ALA A 31 -1.36 5.36 15.37
CA ALA A 31 -0.36 4.40 15.81
C ALA A 31 0.02 4.60 17.29
N LEU A 32 0.12 5.86 17.75
CA LEU A 32 0.41 6.17 19.15
C LEU A 32 -0.76 5.85 20.10
N ILE A 33 -2.00 5.99 19.62
CA ILE A 33 -3.20 5.69 20.41
C ILE A 33 -3.41 4.18 20.57
N GLY A 34 -2.90 3.35 19.65
CA GLY A 34 -3.01 1.89 19.76
C GLY A 34 -4.38 1.33 19.32
N GLN A 35 -5.11 2.03 18.45
CA GLN A 35 -6.43 1.57 17.98
C GLN A 35 -6.34 0.86 16.61
N PRO A 36 -6.60 -0.46 16.53
CA PRO A 36 -6.34 -1.22 15.32
C PRO A 36 -7.17 -0.86 14.10
N THR A 37 -8.43 -0.50 14.33
CA THR A 37 -9.37 -0.23 13.23
C THR A 37 -9.29 1.21 12.75
N PHE A 38 -8.91 2.15 13.63
CA PHE A 38 -8.91 3.57 13.31
C PHE A 38 -7.83 3.94 12.29
N LEU A 39 -6.64 3.37 12.42
CA LEU A 39 -5.49 3.65 11.55
C LEU A 39 -5.78 3.40 10.05
N PRO A 40 -6.18 2.19 9.61
CA PRO A 40 -6.45 1.96 8.20
C PRO A 40 -7.68 2.71 7.69
N VAL A 41 -8.67 3.00 8.54
CA VAL A 41 -9.87 3.76 8.14
C VAL A 41 -9.53 5.22 7.85
N ALA A 42 -8.81 5.90 8.74
CA ALA A 42 -8.42 7.30 8.56
C ALA A 42 -7.53 7.49 7.32
N GLN A 43 -6.58 6.57 7.12
CA GLN A 43 -5.71 6.54 5.94
C GLN A 43 -6.51 6.29 4.66
N ALA A 44 -7.44 5.33 4.67
CA ALA A 44 -8.26 5.00 3.50
C ALA A 44 -9.11 6.19 3.07
N ILE A 45 -9.84 6.81 4.01
CA ILE A 45 -10.68 7.99 3.72
C ILE A 45 -9.83 9.10 3.10
N SER A 46 -8.69 9.42 3.71
CA SER A 46 -7.82 10.51 3.25
C SER A 46 -7.23 10.19 1.87
N LEU A 47 -6.65 9.00 1.68
CA LEU A 47 -6.10 8.56 0.41
C LEU A 47 -7.16 8.57 -0.70
N THR A 48 -8.37 8.08 -0.43
CA THR A 48 -9.47 8.11 -1.41
C THR A 48 -9.83 9.53 -1.80
N VAL A 49 -9.87 10.48 -0.86
CA VAL A 49 -10.15 11.89 -1.16
C VAL A 49 -9.07 12.50 -2.06
N PHE A 50 -7.78 12.32 -1.73
CA PHE A 50 -6.67 12.82 -2.54
C PHE A 50 -6.59 12.16 -3.92
N ALA A 51 -6.77 10.84 -3.97
CA ALA A 51 -6.82 10.09 -5.23
C ALA A 51 -8.02 10.54 -6.09
N ALA A 52 -9.20 10.73 -5.49
CA ALA A 52 -10.38 11.19 -6.21
C ALA A 52 -10.20 12.60 -6.80
N MET A 53 -9.57 13.51 -6.06
CA MET A 53 -9.21 14.83 -6.59
C MET A 53 -8.28 14.72 -7.80
N ALA A 54 -7.26 13.86 -7.70
CA ALA A 54 -6.30 13.65 -8.79
C ALA A 54 -6.93 12.95 -10.01
N ILE A 55 -7.80 11.97 -9.79
CA ILE A 55 -8.51 11.25 -10.87
C ILE A 55 -9.48 12.18 -11.60
N ARG A 56 -10.21 13.04 -10.89
CA ARG A 56 -11.20 13.94 -11.49
C ARG A 56 -10.57 15.11 -12.26
N ARG A 57 -9.39 15.56 -11.85
CA ARG A 57 -8.73 16.76 -12.41
C ARG A 57 -7.54 16.43 -13.31
N GLY A 58 -7.05 15.19 -13.27
CA GLY A 58 -5.76 14.82 -13.83
C GLY A 58 -5.81 13.55 -14.68
N SER A 59 -4.66 13.24 -15.28
CA SER A 59 -4.47 11.97 -15.97
C SER A 59 -4.34 10.81 -14.98
N PRO A 60 -4.58 9.55 -15.40
CA PRO A 60 -4.35 8.36 -14.59
C PRO A 60 -2.93 8.30 -13.99
N ARG A 61 -1.95 8.89 -14.70
CA ARG A 61 -0.56 8.97 -14.23
C ARG A 61 -0.41 9.90 -13.03
N GLN A 62 -1.09 11.04 -13.02
CA GLN A 62 -1.02 11.96 -11.89
C GLN A 62 -1.66 11.35 -10.65
N ALA A 63 -2.81 10.69 -10.80
CA ALA A 63 -3.42 9.95 -9.70
C ALA A 63 -2.49 8.85 -9.14
N LEU A 64 -1.80 8.13 -10.03
CA LEU A 64 -0.80 7.13 -9.62
C LEU A 64 0.36 7.76 -8.82
N VAL A 65 0.84 8.94 -9.22
CA VAL A 65 1.89 9.67 -8.49
C VAL A 65 1.40 10.04 -7.08
N VAL A 66 0.18 10.54 -6.95
CA VAL A 66 -0.43 10.88 -5.65
C VAL A 66 -0.50 9.66 -4.74
N VAL A 67 -1.01 8.54 -5.27
CA VAL A 67 -1.08 7.27 -4.53
C VAL A 67 0.32 6.80 -4.16
N ALA A 68 1.28 6.79 -5.09
CA ALA A 68 2.63 6.35 -4.84
C ALA A 68 3.33 7.16 -3.74
N ILE A 69 3.24 8.50 -3.78
CA ILE A 69 3.82 9.37 -2.75
C ILE A 69 3.19 9.07 -1.39
N TRP A 70 1.87 8.92 -1.33
CA TRP A 70 1.18 8.56 -0.09
C TRP A 70 1.67 7.23 0.47
N LEU A 71 1.68 6.18 -0.35
CA LEU A 71 2.07 4.84 0.12
C LEU A 71 3.53 4.79 0.55
N VAL A 72 4.44 5.48 -0.14
CA VAL A 72 5.85 5.57 0.26
C VAL A 72 5.98 6.31 1.60
N ALA A 73 5.33 7.46 1.75
CA ALA A 73 5.36 8.21 3.00
C ALA A 73 4.79 7.40 4.17
N GLN A 74 3.63 6.77 3.97
CA GLN A 74 3.00 5.90 4.96
C GLN A 74 3.89 4.71 5.32
N PHE A 75 4.48 4.05 4.33
CA PHE A 75 5.37 2.92 4.52
C PHE A 75 6.58 3.31 5.38
N VAL A 76 7.26 4.39 5.02
CA VAL A 76 8.43 4.89 5.76
C VAL A 76 8.06 5.27 7.19
N LEU A 77 6.93 5.98 7.38
CA LEU A 77 6.45 6.36 8.71
C LEU A 77 6.13 5.14 9.57
N MET A 78 5.36 4.17 9.05
CA MET A 78 4.99 2.98 9.81
C MET A 78 6.19 2.10 10.13
N MET A 79 7.13 1.96 9.19
CA MET A 79 8.38 1.23 9.39
C MET A 79 9.23 1.91 10.48
N ALA A 80 9.40 3.23 10.42
CA ALA A 80 10.13 4.00 11.43
C ALA A 80 9.46 3.94 12.81
N LEU A 81 8.13 4.04 12.88
CA LEU A 81 7.39 3.91 14.13
C LEU A 81 7.55 2.52 14.73
N THR A 82 7.51 1.47 13.91
CA THR A 82 7.69 0.09 14.38
C THR A 82 9.12 -0.16 14.83
N TRP A 83 10.10 0.42 14.13
CA TRP A 83 11.50 0.37 14.52
C TRP A 83 11.76 1.05 15.87
N LEU A 84 11.17 2.23 16.10
CA LEU A 84 11.40 3.04 17.30
C LEU A 84 10.54 2.61 18.51
N LEU A 85 9.33 2.09 18.27
CA LEU A 85 8.33 1.80 19.30
C LEU A 85 7.67 0.41 19.12
N PRO A 86 8.44 -0.68 18.98
CA PRO A 86 7.92 -1.99 18.55
C PRO A 86 6.77 -2.52 19.41
N THR A 87 6.88 -2.43 20.74
CA THR A 87 5.85 -2.91 21.68
C THR A 87 4.55 -2.11 21.66
N ARG A 88 4.59 -0.83 21.29
CA ARG A 88 3.37 -0.02 21.14
C ARG A 88 2.62 -0.39 19.87
N LEU A 89 3.36 -0.64 18.79
CA LEU A 89 2.79 -0.97 17.49
C LEU A 89 2.16 -2.37 17.47
N ASP A 90 2.56 -3.28 18.36
CA ASP A 90 1.89 -4.58 18.53
C ASP A 90 0.39 -4.43 18.85
N LEU A 91 0.01 -3.38 19.56
CA LEU A 91 -1.37 -3.09 19.95
C LEU A 91 -2.19 -2.48 18.79
N VAL A 92 -1.52 -1.92 17.80
CA VAL A 92 -2.15 -1.29 16.61
C VAL A 92 -2.55 -2.34 15.58
N PHE A 93 -1.96 -3.53 15.60
CA PHE A 93 -2.31 -4.58 14.66
C PHE A 93 -3.07 -5.69 15.37
N ALA A 94 -4.15 -6.17 14.76
CA ALA A 94 -4.83 -7.36 15.25
C ALA A 94 -3.83 -8.54 15.26
N ASN A 95 -3.52 -9.05 16.46
CA ASN A 95 -2.45 -10.03 16.71
C ASN A 95 -1.04 -9.54 16.29
N GLY A 96 -0.72 -8.26 16.50
CA GLY A 96 0.56 -7.65 16.10
C GLY A 96 1.79 -8.39 16.64
N PHE A 97 1.76 -8.80 17.91
CA PHE A 97 2.83 -9.60 18.52
C PHE A 97 3.08 -10.92 17.77
N ASN A 98 2.01 -11.65 17.42
CA ASN A 98 2.11 -12.91 16.69
C ASN A 98 2.62 -12.67 15.26
N LEU A 99 2.18 -11.59 14.62
CA LEU A 99 2.64 -11.22 13.28
C LEU A 99 4.13 -10.88 13.28
N ARG A 100 4.60 -10.07 14.25
CA ARG A 100 6.02 -9.74 14.38
C ARG A 100 6.82 -11.00 14.64
N THR A 101 6.43 -11.81 15.62
CA THR A 101 7.09 -13.08 15.95
C THR A 101 7.18 -14.02 14.74
N ALA A 102 6.09 -14.20 14.00
CA ALA A 102 6.08 -15.03 12.78
C ALA A 102 7.00 -14.46 11.68
N THR A 103 7.09 -13.14 11.55
CA THR A 103 8.01 -12.48 10.62
C THR A 103 9.46 -12.72 11.01
N LEU A 104 9.78 -12.63 12.31
CA LEU A 104 11.11 -12.95 12.83
C LEU A 104 11.47 -14.42 12.65
N GLN A 105 10.51 -15.33 12.88
CA GLN A 105 10.70 -16.77 12.65
C GLN A 105 10.94 -17.08 11.17
N TRP A 106 10.18 -16.48 10.26
CA TRP A 106 10.49 -16.62 8.83
C TRP A 106 11.93 -16.19 8.52
N PHE A 107 12.33 -15.02 9.03
CA PHE A 107 13.61 -14.44 8.68
C PHE A 107 14.81 -15.19 9.28
N TYR A 108 14.75 -15.57 10.56
CA TYR A 108 15.88 -16.17 11.29
C TYR A 108 15.84 -17.70 11.36
N THR A 109 14.67 -18.32 11.20
CA THR A 109 14.52 -19.79 11.32
C THR A 109 13.98 -20.45 10.06
N GLY A 110 13.67 -19.67 9.02
CA GLY A 110 13.23 -20.20 7.73
C GLY A 110 11.81 -20.77 7.70
N GLN A 111 10.97 -20.44 8.70
CA GLN A 111 9.55 -20.78 8.68
C GLN A 111 8.78 -20.01 7.60
N ASP A 112 7.52 -20.36 7.35
CA ASP A 112 6.72 -19.70 6.32
C ASP A 112 6.47 -18.22 6.65
N LEU A 113 6.66 -17.35 5.64
CA LEU A 113 6.41 -15.92 5.77
C LEU A 113 4.90 -15.67 6.01
N PRO A 114 4.50 -15.01 7.10
CA PRO A 114 3.09 -14.79 7.39
C PRO A 114 2.41 -13.88 6.36
N ARG A 115 1.09 -14.03 6.21
CA ARG A 115 0.25 -13.23 5.29
C ARG A 115 0.72 -13.25 3.83
N THR A 116 1.26 -14.38 3.41
CA THR A 116 1.59 -14.67 2.01
C THR A 116 0.68 -15.73 1.42
N LEU A 117 0.80 -15.99 0.12
CA LEU A 117 0.09 -17.12 -0.50
C LEU A 117 0.39 -18.47 0.18
N PRO A 118 1.66 -18.86 0.45
CA PRO A 118 1.95 -20.09 1.20
C PRO A 118 1.45 -20.06 2.65
N GLY A 119 1.69 -18.96 3.38
CA GLY A 119 1.38 -18.91 4.81
C GLY A 119 -0.09 -18.65 5.14
N ASN A 120 -0.83 -17.93 4.29
CA ASN A 120 -2.26 -17.64 4.46
C ASN A 120 -2.91 -17.24 3.12
N PRO A 121 -3.27 -18.23 2.26
CA PRO A 121 -3.79 -17.95 0.93
C PRO A 121 -5.12 -17.20 0.96
N GLY A 122 -6.02 -17.54 1.90
CA GLY A 122 -7.31 -16.89 2.05
C GLY A 122 -7.20 -15.39 2.33
N ALA A 123 -6.36 -15.00 3.29
CA ALA A 123 -6.15 -13.59 3.60
C ALA A 123 -5.51 -12.82 2.43
N THR A 124 -4.55 -13.42 1.73
CA THR A 124 -3.86 -12.81 0.58
C THR A 124 -4.79 -12.60 -0.60
N LEU A 125 -5.63 -13.60 -0.91
CA LEU A 125 -6.64 -13.50 -1.97
C LEU A 125 -7.74 -12.49 -1.61
N MET A 126 -8.20 -12.47 -0.35
CA MET A 126 -9.15 -11.47 0.13
C MET A 126 -8.59 -10.05 0.06
N GLU A 127 -7.30 -9.86 0.36
CA GLU A 127 -6.63 -8.57 0.24
C GLU A 127 -6.58 -8.10 -1.22
N GLY A 128 -6.16 -8.97 -2.13
CA GLY A 128 -6.17 -8.67 -3.58
C GLY A 128 -7.58 -8.39 -4.10
N ALA A 129 -8.55 -9.24 -3.78
CA ALA A 129 -9.95 -9.04 -4.15
C ALA A 129 -10.52 -7.74 -3.56
N GLY A 130 -10.18 -7.43 -2.31
CA GLY A 130 -10.56 -6.20 -1.62
C GLY A 130 -10.01 -4.95 -2.31
N VAL A 131 -8.75 -4.97 -2.76
CA VAL A 131 -8.19 -3.88 -3.59
C VAL A 131 -8.94 -3.78 -4.91
N LEU A 132 -9.11 -4.87 -5.65
CA LEU A 132 -9.66 -4.84 -7.01
C LEU A 132 -11.16 -4.51 -7.03
N LEU A 133 -11.97 -5.36 -6.39
CA LEU A 133 -13.42 -5.24 -6.36
C LEU A 133 -13.84 -4.04 -5.52
N GLY A 134 -13.15 -3.78 -4.40
CA GLY A 134 -13.43 -2.63 -3.56
C GLY A 134 -13.17 -1.30 -4.27
N SER A 135 -12.08 -1.20 -5.05
CA SER A 135 -11.81 0.00 -5.85
C SER A 135 -12.92 0.25 -6.88
N LEU A 136 -13.30 -0.80 -7.61
CA LEU A 136 -14.32 -0.71 -8.65
C LEU A 136 -15.71 -0.37 -8.08
N ALA A 137 -16.12 -1.04 -7.00
CA ALA A 137 -17.46 -0.92 -6.43
C ALA A 137 -17.67 0.39 -5.66
N THR A 138 -16.61 0.98 -5.08
CA THR A 138 -16.73 2.14 -4.19
C THR A 138 -15.97 3.38 -4.65
N GLY A 139 -15.43 3.36 -5.88
CA GLY A 139 -14.62 4.46 -6.39
C GLY A 139 -13.34 4.67 -5.60
N GLY A 140 -12.84 3.59 -4.99
CA GLY A 140 -11.59 3.56 -4.25
C GLY A 140 -11.73 3.48 -2.73
N LEU A 141 -12.88 3.65 -2.08
CA LEU A 141 -12.89 3.66 -0.61
C LEU A 141 -12.48 2.32 0.01
N ILE A 142 -13.15 1.22 -0.36
CA ILE A 142 -12.80 -0.13 0.13
C ILE A 142 -11.45 -0.57 -0.43
N GLY A 143 -11.16 -0.21 -1.69
CA GLY A 143 -9.87 -0.51 -2.29
C GLY A 143 -8.70 0.13 -1.55
N ALA A 144 -8.84 1.40 -1.17
CA ALA A 144 -7.86 2.13 -0.37
C ALA A 144 -7.69 1.49 1.01
N PHE A 145 -8.79 1.05 1.66
CA PHE A 145 -8.72 0.35 2.94
C PHE A 145 -7.84 -0.90 2.90
N PHE A 146 -8.02 -1.76 1.90
CA PHE A 146 -7.16 -2.95 1.77
C PHE A 146 -5.73 -2.59 1.36
N LEU A 147 -5.56 -1.59 0.50
CA LEU A 147 -4.24 -1.11 0.06
C LEU A 147 -3.42 -0.55 1.22
N VAL A 148 -3.96 0.38 2.01
CA VAL A 148 -3.24 0.96 3.15
C VAL A 148 -2.99 -0.08 4.22
N ARG A 149 -3.92 -1.02 4.43
CA ARG A 149 -3.73 -2.14 5.35
C ARG A 149 -2.59 -3.06 4.92
N ALA A 150 -2.49 -3.38 3.63
CA ALA A 150 -1.38 -4.16 3.07
C ALA A 150 -0.03 -3.45 3.29
N VAL A 151 0.03 -2.15 3.01
CA VAL A 151 1.22 -1.31 3.24
C VAL A 151 1.60 -1.28 4.72
N ASN A 152 0.64 -1.11 5.62
CA ASN A 152 0.90 -1.06 7.06
C ASN A 152 1.45 -2.39 7.58
N PHE A 153 0.87 -3.52 7.18
CA PHE A 153 1.37 -4.83 7.59
C PHE A 153 2.77 -5.11 7.06
N ALA A 154 3.03 -4.75 5.81
CA ALA A 154 4.37 -4.84 5.22
C ALA A 154 5.35 -3.99 6.03
N ALA A 155 5.07 -2.70 6.21
CA ALA A 155 5.93 -1.79 6.96
C ALA A 155 6.14 -2.20 8.42
N PHE A 156 5.12 -2.75 9.08
CA PHE A 156 5.21 -3.27 10.44
C PHE A 156 6.14 -4.49 10.54
N GLY A 157 5.96 -5.50 9.67
CA GLY A 157 6.86 -6.66 9.66
C GLY A 157 8.31 -6.26 9.39
N MET A 158 8.53 -5.38 8.43
CA MET A 158 9.86 -4.90 8.03
C MET A 158 10.50 -4.02 9.10
N GLY A 159 9.73 -3.12 9.74
CA GLY A 159 10.20 -2.32 10.87
C GLY A 159 10.54 -3.18 12.09
N GLY A 160 9.82 -4.29 12.29
CA GLY A 160 10.16 -5.29 13.31
C GLY A 160 11.50 -5.97 13.06
N LEU A 161 11.81 -6.32 11.81
CA LEU A 161 13.12 -6.88 11.44
C LEU A 161 14.26 -5.89 11.68
N LEU A 162 14.05 -4.62 11.33
CA LEU A 162 15.03 -3.55 11.60
C LEU A 162 15.28 -3.36 13.10
N ALA A 163 14.24 -3.50 13.93
CA ALA A 163 14.37 -3.40 15.39
C ALA A 163 15.24 -4.52 15.97
N GLU A 164 15.22 -5.71 15.35
CA GLU A 164 16.03 -6.87 15.74
C GLU A 164 17.40 -6.91 15.01
N GLY A 165 17.81 -5.83 14.35
CA GLY A 165 19.15 -5.69 13.77
C GLY A 165 19.32 -6.18 12.33
N ALA A 166 18.25 -6.56 11.64
CA ALA A 166 18.35 -6.89 10.21
C ALA A 166 18.79 -5.66 9.39
N SER A 167 19.57 -5.88 8.33
CA SER A 167 19.94 -4.78 7.42
C SER A 167 18.71 -4.25 6.67
N LEU A 168 18.75 -2.98 6.25
CA LEU A 168 17.64 -2.37 5.49
C LEU A 168 17.31 -3.14 4.21
N LEU A 169 18.34 -3.62 3.50
CA LEU A 169 18.12 -4.41 2.30
C LEU A 169 17.42 -5.74 2.64
N ALA A 170 17.88 -6.43 3.68
CA ALA A 170 17.30 -7.68 4.13
C ALA A 170 15.84 -7.54 4.59
N ALA A 171 15.54 -6.44 5.28
CA ALA A 171 14.21 -6.14 5.79
C ALA A 171 13.23 -5.71 4.71
N LEU A 172 13.66 -5.45 3.46
CA LEU A 172 12.79 -4.99 2.37
C LEU A 172 12.60 -6.04 1.26
N PRO A 173 11.72 -7.03 1.48
CA PRO A 173 11.30 -7.99 0.46
C PRO A 173 10.84 -7.32 -0.85
N ILE A 174 11.62 -7.53 -1.92
CA ILE A 174 11.34 -6.90 -3.21
C ILE A 174 9.98 -7.31 -3.81
N TRP A 175 9.55 -8.54 -3.57
CA TRP A 175 8.26 -9.05 -4.05
C TRP A 175 7.07 -8.31 -3.42
N THR A 176 7.15 -7.96 -2.13
CA THR A 176 6.12 -7.18 -1.45
C THR A 176 6.03 -5.78 -2.06
N LEU A 177 7.17 -5.13 -2.33
CA LEU A 177 7.19 -3.81 -2.97
C LEU A 177 6.60 -3.85 -4.39
N ILE A 178 6.95 -4.86 -5.18
CA ILE A 178 6.40 -5.10 -6.52
C ILE A 178 4.88 -5.32 -6.45
N LYS A 179 4.40 -6.15 -5.52
CA LYS A 179 2.97 -6.43 -5.32
C LYS A 179 2.20 -5.15 -4.95
N LEU A 180 2.72 -4.37 -4.01
CA LEU A 180 2.12 -3.09 -3.58
C LEU A 180 2.08 -2.06 -4.72
N ALA A 181 3.13 -2.00 -5.56
CA ALA A 181 3.13 -1.15 -6.75
C ALA A 181 2.04 -1.58 -7.75
N GLY A 182 1.85 -2.88 -7.93
CA GLY A 182 0.74 -3.43 -8.72
C GLY A 182 -0.63 -3.05 -8.16
N TYR A 183 -0.83 -3.16 -6.84
CA TYR A 183 -2.06 -2.74 -6.18
C TYR A 183 -2.33 -1.24 -6.33
N ALA A 184 -1.31 -0.38 -6.20
CA ALA A 184 -1.47 1.06 -6.36
C ALA A 184 -1.96 1.44 -7.78
N GLY A 185 -1.39 0.79 -8.80
CA GLY A 185 -1.80 0.98 -10.19
C GLY A 185 -3.24 0.50 -10.45
N LEU A 186 -3.58 -0.71 -9.99
CA LEU A 186 -4.92 -1.27 -10.15
C LEU A 186 -5.97 -0.47 -9.37
N PHE A 187 -5.67 -0.08 -8.13
CA PHE A 187 -6.49 0.83 -7.32
C PHE A 187 -6.83 2.11 -8.09
N THR A 188 -5.81 2.77 -8.64
CA THR A 188 -5.97 4.04 -9.36
C THR A 188 -6.85 3.88 -10.60
N LEU A 189 -6.63 2.81 -11.37
CA LEU A 189 -7.36 2.56 -12.62
C LEU A 189 -8.80 2.12 -12.36
N LEU A 190 -9.01 1.21 -11.41
CA LEU A 190 -10.33 0.64 -11.11
C LEU A 190 -11.23 1.59 -10.33
N SER A 191 -10.68 2.59 -9.63
CA SER A 191 -11.48 3.63 -8.97
C SER A 191 -12.07 4.64 -9.97
N ARG A 192 -11.45 4.78 -11.14
CA ARG A 192 -11.79 5.81 -12.13
C ARG A 192 -13.22 5.74 -12.68
N PRO A 193 -13.78 4.57 -13.07
CA PRO A 193 -15.11 4.49 -13.67
C PRO A 193 -16.21 5.13 -12.83
N LEU A 194 -16.24 4.86 -11.52
CA LEU A 194 -17.23 5.45 -10.61
C LEU A 194 -17.00 6.95 -10.40
N LEU A 195 -15.74 7.39 -10.33
CA LEU A 195 -15.39 8.78 -10.04
C LEU A 195 -15.66 9.75 -11.19
N ILE A 196 -15.58 9.27 -12.44
CA ILE A 196 -15.82 10.04 -13.67
C ILE A 196 -17.20 9.72 -14.28
N LYS A 197 -17.93 8.74 -13.71
CA LYS A 197 -19.23 8.24 -14.23
C LYS A 197 -19.13 7.65 -15.65
N ASP A 198 -17.98 7.07 -15.98
CA ASP A 198 -17.75 6.37 -17.25
C ASP A 198 -17.48 4.89 -16.98
N PHE A 199 -18.54 4.08 -17.09
CA PHE A 199 -18.53 2.65 -16.77
C PHE A 199 -18.16 1.73 -17.95
N SER A 200 -17.68 2.28 -19.06
CA SER A 200 -17.31 1.46 -20.21
C SER A 200 -16.02 0.68 -19.95
N ALA A 201 -16.14 -0.65 -19.83
CA ALA A 201 -15.00 -1.56 -19.72
C ALA A 201 -14.04 -1.43 -20.92
N THR A 202 -14.60 -1.22 -22.12
CA THR A 202 -13.84 -0.99 -23.35
C THR A 202 -13.05 0.30 -23.27
N THR A 203 -13.63 1.37 -22.71
CA THR A 203 -12.94 2.66 -22.52
C THR A 203 -11.83 2.54 -21.48
N LEU A 204 -12.10 1.87 -20.36
CA LEU A 204 -11.10 1.61 -19.32
C LEU A 204 -9.90 0.85 -19.89
N PHE A 205 -10.15 -0.23 -20.63
CA PHE A 205 -9.11 -1.06 -21.23
C PHE A 205 -8.37 -0.34 -22.34
N ASN A 206 -9.04 0.26 -23.32
CA ASN A 206 -8.38 0.85 -24.49
C ASN A 206 -7.57 2.11 -24.13
N GLN A 207 -8.07 2.97 -23.24
CA GLN A 207 -7.36 4.19 -22.85
C GLN A 207 -6.17 3.92 -21.93
N ASN A 208 -6.21 2.85 -21.13
CA ASN A 208 -5.23 2.60 -20.07
C ASN A 208 -4.53 1.25 -20.20
N ARG A 209 -4.63 0.57 -21.35
CA ARG A 209 -4.16 -0.81 -21.58
C ARG A 209 -2.76 -1.05 -21.03
N ARG A 210 -1.82 -0.17 -21.37
CA ARG A 210 -0.43 -0.27 -20.94
C ARG A 210 -0.30 -0.23 -19.42
N LEU A 211 -0.95 0.72 -18.75
CA LEU A 211 -0.90 0.85 -17.29
C LEU A 211 -1.60 -0.32 -16.60
N LEU A 212 -2.73 -0.78 -17.15
CA LEU A 212 -3.47 -1.92 -16.62
C LEU A 212 -2.64 -3.20 -16.68
N LEU A 213 -2.03 -3.47 -17.84
CA LEU A 213 -1.17 -4.65 -18.03
C LEU A 213 0.08 -4.59 -17.16
N ILE A 214 0.72 -3.42 -17.03
CA ILE A 214 1.88 -3.26 -16.14
C ILE A 214 1.46 -3.49 -14.69
N SER A 215 0.36 -2.90 -14.23
CA SER A 215 -0.08 -3.01 -12.83
C SER A 215 -0.53 -4.43 -12.49
N ALA A 216 -1.26 -5.10 -13.40
CA ALA A 216 -1.60 -6.51 -13.28
C ALA A 216 -0.36 -7.41 -13.30
N GLY A 217 0.58 -7.13 -14.21
CA GLY A 217 1.86 -7.84 -14.30
C GLY A 217 2.70 -7.69 -13.04
N LEU A 218 2.75 -6.51 -12.43
CA LEU A 218 3.41 -6.27 -11.14
C LEU A 218 2.70 -7.01 -10.00
N MET A 219 1.37 -7.00 -9.95
CA MET A 219 0.63 -7.75 -8.93
C MET A 219 0.89 -9.26 -9.04
N ILE A 220 0.73 -9.83 -10.24
CA ILE A 220 0.93 -11.27 -10.49
C ILE A 220 2.41 -11.63 -10.29
N GLY A 221 3.32 -10.84 -10.84
CA GLY A 221 4.76 -11.03 -10.67
C GLY A 221 5.16 -10.99 -9.19
N GLY A 222 4.63 -10.03 -8.42
CA GLY A 222 4.85 -9.96 -6.97
C GLY A 222 4.36 -11.20 -6.24
N LEU A 223 3.16 -11.71 -6.58
CA LEU A 223 2.63 -12.96 -6.00
C LEU A 223 3.44 -14.20 -6.39
N LEU A 224 3.93 -14.28 -7.63
CA LEU A 224 4.79 -15.38 -8.06
C LEU A 224 6.15 -15.33 -7.35
N LEU A 225 6.76 -14.14 -7.25
CA LEU A 225 8.00 -13.98 -6.51
C LEU A 225 7.83 -14.30 -5.02
N GLU A 226 6.69 -13.93 -4.44
CA GLU A 226 6.32 -14.28 -3.05
C GLU A 226 6.17 -15.79 -2.83
N LEU A 227 5.86 -16.58 -3.88
CA LEU A 227 5.76 -18.03 -3.76
C LEU A 227 7.14 -18.71 -3.67
N PHE A 228 8.16 -18.14 -4.31
CA PHE A 228 9.45 -18.83 -4.51
C PHE A 228 10.64 -18.18 -3.79
N LEU A 229 10.64 -16.85 -3.61
CA LEU A 229 11.77 -16.12 -3.05
C LEU A 229 11.87 -16.09 -1.51
N PRO A 230 10.80 -16.18 -0.70
CA PRO A 230 10.94 -15.96 0.74
C PRO A 230 11.97 -16.85 1.43
N GLY A 231 12.06 -18.13 1.06
CA GLY A 231 13.04 -19.07 1.63
C GLY A 231 14.47 -18.78 1.17
N LEU A 232 14.67 -18.40 -0.10
CA LEU A 232 15.99 -17.99 -0.60
C LEU A 232 16.46 -16.69 0.04
N TRP A 233 15.55 -15.76 0.27
CA TRP A 233 15.85 -14.45 0.85
C TRP A 233 16.29 -14.56 2.31
N SER A 234 15.56 -15.32 3.13
CA SER A 234 15.96 -15.56 4.52
C SER A 234 17.25 -16.34 4.62
N ALA A 235 17.50 -17.30 3.71
CA ALA A 235 18.77 -18.03 3.67
C ALA A 235 19.99 -17.15 3.32
N TRP A 236 19.80 -16.12 2.49
CA TRP A 236 20.87 -15.20 2.08
C TRP A 236 21.14 -14.07 3.09
N PHE A 237 20.11 -13.59 3.78
CA PHE A 237 20.21 -12.43 4.66
C PHE A 237 20.04 -12.72 6.16
N GLY A 238 19.52 -13.90 6.53
CA GLY A 238 19.22 -14.28 7.92
C GLY A 238 20.37 -15.00 8.64
N GLN A 239 21.58 -14.98 8.08
CA GLN A 239 22.81 -15.50 8.69
C GLN A 239 23.56 -14.42 9.46
#